data_AF-A0A848LJ67-F1
#
_entry.id   AF-A0A848LJ67-F1
#
_cell.length_a   1.000
_cell.length_b   1.000
_cell.length_c   1.000
_cell.angle_alpha   90.00
_cell.angle_beta   90.00
_cell.angle_gamma   90.00
#
_symmetry.space_group_name_H-M   'P 1'
#
loop_
_entity.id
_entity.type
_entity.pdbx_description
1 polymer ?
#
loop_
_entity_poly.entity_id
_entity_poly.type
_entity_poly.pdbx_seq_one_letter_code
_entity_poly.pdbx_strand_id
1 'polypeptide(L)'
;MKRSLAVLAAVIGFSLLGCGGTGTEEVMEATPEAGEESTVSQFATCTATCGNGSTSVSCSGSTCSASDFQGVTCNGVFKPCPPPPCSGYPTCTSLLNTYCSVEGAEQACCSGTSTTFLTCGRNSTSPRLQWLY
;
A
#
# COMPACT_ATOMS: atom_id res chain seq x y z
N MET A 1 -38.66 43.67 45.17
CA MET A 1 -38.05 44.47 44.07
C MET A 1 -37.30 43.50 43.17
N LYS A 2 -37.29 43.54 41.84
CA LYS A 2 -38.00 44.26 40.78
C LYS A 2 -37.81 43.37 39.54
N ARG A 3 -38.84 43.25 38.71
CA ARG A 3 -38.81 42.55 37.42
C ARG A 3 -37.97 43.34 36.42
N SER A 4 -37.25 42.64 35.54
CA SER A 4 -36.91 43.15 34.20
C SER A 4 -36.77 42.00 33.20
N LEU A 5 -37.69 41.98 32.23
CA LEU A 5 -37.62 41.30 30.95
C LEU A 5 -36.70 42.09 30.01
N ALA A 6 -35.92 41.41 29.16
CA ALA A 6 -35.58 41.87 27.82
C ALA A 6 -35.05 40.70 26.97
N VAL A 7 -35.80 40.39 25.90
CA VAL A 7 -35.44 39.52 24.78
C VAL A 7 -34.81 40.39 23.69
N LEU A 8 -33.69 39.95 23.11
CA LEU A 8 -33.09 40.41 21.83
C LEU A 8 -32.04 39.33 21.45
N ALA A 9 -32.35 38.35 20.60
CA ALA A 9 -32.27 38.36 19.13
C ALA A 9 -30.84 38.62 18.58
N ALA A 10 -30.19 37.57 18.06
CA ALA A 10 -29.36 37.63 16.85
C ALA A 10 -28.89 36.22 16.43
N VAL A 11 -29.39 35.80 15.28
CA VAL A 11 -28.96 34.67 14.44
C VAL A 11 -27.51 34.88 13.98
N ILE A 12 -26.68 33.83 13.89
CA ILE A 12 -25.75 33.59 12.77
C ILE A 12 -25.44 32.08 12.74
N GLY A 13 -25.83 31.45 11.64
CA GLY A 13 -25.50 30.06 11.33
C GLY A 13 -24.01 29.91 11.08
N PHE A 14 -23.41 28.86 11.68
CA PHE A 14 -22.08 28.44 11.30
C PHE A 14 -22.16 27.66 9.99
N SER A 15 -21.56 28.27 8.99
CA SER A 15 -21.47 27.88 7.60
C SER A 15 -21.01 26.43 7.42
N LEU A 16 -21.88 25.63 6.83
CA LEU A 16 -21.47 24.53 5.96
C LEU A 16 -20.57 25.14 4.88
N LEU A 17 -19.26 24.89 4.95
CA LEU A 17 -18.35 25.07 3.82
C LEU A 17 -18.70 24.01 2.76
N GLY A 18 -19.82 24.21 2.08
CA GLY A 18 -20.04 23.76 0.72
C GLY A 18 -19.47 24.83 -0.19
N CYS A 19 -18.29 24.56 -0.76
CA CYS A 19 -17.71 25.40 -1.80
C CYS A 19 -17.96 24.71 -3.15
N GLY A 20 -18.81 25.28 -3.99
CA GLY A 20 -19.05 24.80 -5.35
C GLY A 20 -20.28 25.44 -6.00
N GLY A 21 -20.11 26.62 -6.61
CA GLY A 21 -21.13 27.30 -7.42
C GLY A 21 -20.79 28.76 -7.71
N THR A 22 -19.89 29.02 -8.67
CA THR A 22 -20.12 29.62 -10.02
C THR A 22 -20.63 31.07 -10.06
N GLY A 23 -19.78 31.98 -10.52
CA GLY A 23 -20.10 33.33 -10.97
C GLY A 23 -18.97 33.88 -11.86
N THR A 24 -19.26 33.90 -13.16
CA THR A 24 -18.64 34.52 -14.36
C THR A 24 -17.97 35.89 -14.05
N GLU A 25 -16.80 36.29 -14.59
CA GLU A 25 -16.56 36.75 -15.97
C GLU A 25 -15.04 36.92 -16.28
N GLU A 26 -14.65 36.33 -17.42
CA GLU A 26 -13.70 36.78 -18.47
C GLU A 26 -12.16 36.80 -18.30
N VAL A 27 -11.53 36.19 -19.33
CA VAL A 27 -10.17 36.35 -19.90
C VAL A 27 -9.02 35.56 -19.29
N MET A 28 -8.75 34.35 -19.81
CA MET A 28 -7.73 34.12 -20.86
C MET A 28 -7.63 32.63 -21.20
N GLU A 29 -7.64 32.33 -22.49
CA GLU A 29 -7.67 31.01 -23.10
C GLU A 29 -6.42 30.16 -22.81
N ALA A 30 -6.66 28.89 -22.47
CA ALA A 30 -5.95 27.74 -23.04
C ALA A 30 -6.82 26.48 -22.82
N THR A 31 -7.76 26.29 -23.73
CA THR A 31 -8.20 25.00 -24.31
C THR A 31 -8.42 23.79 -23.38
N PRO A 32 -9.68 23.35 -23.24
CA PRO A 32 -10.01 21.94 -23.31
C PRO A 32 -10.99 21.72 -24.47
N GLU A 33 -10.48 21.26 -25.61
CA GLU A 33 -11.33 20.78 -26.69
C GLU A 33 -11.67 19.30 -26.47
N ALA A 34 -12.93 19.03 -26.79
CA ALA A 34 -13.52 17.75 -27.13
C ALA A 34 -13.78 16.77 -25.98
N GLY A 35 -14.99 16.21 -26.04
CA GLY A 35 -15.57 15.29 -25.06
C GLY A 35 -14.64 14.12 -24.74
N GLU A 36 -14.81 13.50 -23.61
CA GLU A 36 -15.92 12.56 -23.46
C GLU A 36 -16.73 12.81 -22.20
N GLU A 37 -18.01 12.42 -22.26
CA GLU A 37 -18.85 12.07 -21.12
C GLU A 37 -18.06 11.11 -20.21
N SER A 38 -17.25 11.66 -19.30
CA SER A 38 -16.54 10.86 -18.32
C SER A 38 -17.59 10.43 -17.32
N THR A 39 -18.18 9.27 -17.60
CA THR A 39 -18.79 8.41 -16.59
C THR A 39 -17.88 8.43 -15.37
N VAL A 40 -18.22 9.27 -14.37
CA VAL A 40 -17.59 9.26 -13.06
C VAL A 40 -17.91 7.89 -12.52
N SER A 41 -17.01 6.95 -12.80
CA SER A 41 -17.11 5.60 -12.29
C SER A 41 -17.15 5.75 -10.79
N GLN A 42 -18.32 5.47 -10.19
CA GLN A 42 -18.56 5.48 -8.74
C GLN A 42 -17.78 4.37 -8.01
N PHE A 43 -16.68 3.94 -8.62
CA PHE A 43 -15.76 2.94 -8.12
C PHE A 43 -14.68 3.68 -7.34
N ALA A 44 -14.86 3.75 -6.02
CA ALA A 44 -13.78 4.10 -5.13
C ALA A 44 -12.63 3.11 -5.37
N THR A 45 -11.44 3.64 -5.65
CA THR A 45 -10.21 2.85 -5.70
C THR A 45 -9.48 3.07 -4.39
N CYS A 46 -9.20 1.99 -3.66
CA CYS A 46 -8.34 2.04 -2.49
C CYS A 46 -7.05 1.33 -2.78
N THR A 47 -5.99 1.90 -2.22
CA THR A 47 -4.66 1.36 -2.24
C THR A 47 -4.20 1.24 -0.80
N ALA A 48 -3.72 0.07 -0.41
CA ALA A 48 -3.02 -0.13 0.85
C ALA A 48 -1.54 -0.36 0.57
N THR A 49 -0.71 0.18 1.45
CA THR A 49 0.73 -0.07 1.42
C THR A 49 1.02 -1.41 2.09
N CYS A 50 1.84 -2.24 1.46
CA CYS A 50 2.20 -3.59 1.91
C CYS A 50 3.72 -3.73 2.10
N GLY A 51 4.12 -4.57 3.05
CA GLY A 51 5.53 -4.71 3.46
C GLY A 51 6.09 -3.39 4.02
N ASN A 52 7.40 -3.19 3.96
CA ASN A 52 8.06 -1.93 4.38
C ASN A 52 7.87 -0.78 3.36
N GLY A 53 6.69 -0.66 2.73
CA GLY A 53 6.43 0.38 1.73
C GLY A 53 6.78 0.02 0.28
N SER A 54 7.31 -1.18 0.03
CA SER A 54 7.83 -1.58 -1.29
C SER A 54 6.76 -2.18 -2.22
N THR A 55 5.63 -2.59 -1.67
CA THR A 55 4.52 -3.19 -2.43
C THR A 55 3.23 -2.48 -2.09
N SER A 56 2.29 -2.42 -3.02
CA SER A 56 0.96 -1.91 -2.76
C SER A 56 -0.08 -2.85 -3.35
N VAL A 57 -1.23 -2.95 -2.70
CA VAL A 57 -2.38 -3.68 -3.22
C VAL A 57 -3.50 -2.70 -3.43
N SER A 58 -4.13 -2.77 -4.60
CA SER A 58 -5.24 -1.91 -4.96
C SER A 58 -6.46 -2.72 -5.35
N CYS A 59 -7.63 -2.14 -5.10
CA CYS A 59 -8.90 -2.67 -5.58
C CYS A 59 -9.85 -1.52 -5.89
N SER A 60 -10.78 -1.77 -6.80
CA SER A 60 -11.83 -0.82 -7.19
C SER A 60 -13.20 -1.42 -6.87
N GLY A 61 -14.06 -0.62 -6.26
CA GLY A 61 -15.39 -1.06 -5.81
C GLY A 61 -16.30 0.08 -5.40
N SER A 62 -17.58 -0.20 -5.18
CA SER A 62 -18.56 0.79 -4.69
C SER A 62 -18.36 1.11 -3.20
N THR A 63 -17.91 0.12 -2.41
CA THR A 63 -17.43 0.32 -1.04
C THR A 63 -16.00 -0.13 -0.93
N CYS A 64 -15.17 0.66 -0.26
CA CYS A 64 -13.73 0.49 -0.30
C CYS A 64 -13.07 0.94 1.01
N SER A 65 -12.15 0.14 1.54
CA SER A 65 -11.36 0.47 2.73
C SER A 65 -9.95 -0.08 2.57
N ALA A 66 -8.93 0.74 2.83
CA ALA A 66 -7.54 0.31 2.88
C ALA A 66 -7.04 0.30 4.32
N SER A 67 -6.21 -0.67 4.66
CA SER A 67 -5.48 -0.72 5.92
C SER A 67 -4.03 -1.05 5.63
N ASP A 68 -3.13 -0.09 5.87
CA ASP A 68 -1.71 -0.29 5.64
C ASP A 68 -1.20 -1.50 6.43
N PHE A 69 -0.26 -2.22 5.79
CA PHE A 69 0.33 -3.46 6.28
C PHE A 69 -0.64 -4.64 6.43
N GLN A 70 -1.93 -4.46 6.11
CA GLN A 70 -2.96 -5.50 6.20
C GLN A 70 -3.54 -5.85 4.83
N GLY A 71 -4.00 -4.86 4.06
CA GLY A 71 -4.60 -5.08 2.73
C GLY A 71 -5.72 -4.11 2.40
N VAL A 72 -6.52 -4.45 1.37
CA VAL A 72 -7.65 -3.66 0.91
C VAL A 72 -8.95 -4.47 0.94
N THR A 73 -10.04 -3.87 1.39
CA THR A 73 -11.39 -4.44 1.33
C THR A 73 -12.19 -3.69 0.28
N CYS A 74 -12.64 -4.38 -0.77
CA CYS A 74 -13.55 -3.82 -1.78
C CYS A 74 -14.83 -4.64 -1.87
N ASN A 75 -15.99 -3.99 -1.81
CA ASN A 75 -17.32 -4.63 -1.87
C ASN A 75 -17.46 -5.80 -0.88
N GLY A 76 -16.86 -5.68 0.31
CA GLY A 76 -16.83 -6.74 1.33
C GLY A 76 -15.80 -7.84 1.11
N VAL A 77 -15.03 -7.82 0.01
CA VAL A 77 -13.95 -8.78 -0.27
C VAL A 77 -12.62 -8.20 0.21
N PHE A 78 -12.01 -8.84 1.20
CA PHE A 78 -10.67 -8.50 1.68
C PHE A 78 -9.59 -9.15 0.81
N LYS A 79 -8.71 -8.33 0.26
CA LYS A 79 -7.46 -8.74 -0.39
C LYS A 79 -6.31 -8.44 0.58
N PRO A 80 -5.72 -9.46 1.21
CA PRO A 80 -4.59 -9.25 2.11
C PRO A 80 -3.37 -8.75 1.34
N CYS A 81 -2.48 -8.07 2.06
CA CYS A 81 -1.14 -7.82 1.58
C CYS A 81 -0.42 -9.14 1.28
N PRO A 82 0.35 -9.24 0.18
CA PRO A 82 1.20 -10.38 -0.06
C PRO A 82 2.18 -10.53 1.11
N PRO A 83 2.52 -11.78 1.51
CA PRO A 83 3.53 -12.00 2.53
C PRO A 83 4.85 -11.38 2.06
N PRO A 84 5.69 -10.87 2.98
CA PRO A 84 7.01 -10.40 2.59
C PRO A 84 7.77 -11.53 1.91
N PRO A 85 8.53 -11.26 0.84
CA PRO A 85 9.15 -12.29 -0.01
C PRO A 85 10.06 -13.24 0.78
N CYS A 86 10.57 -12.80 1.94
CA CYS A 86 11.44 -13.57 2.81
C CYS A 86 10.74 -14.20 4.03
N SER A 87 9.40 -14.14 4.14
CA SER A 87 8.70 -14.72 5.28
C SER A 87 8.93 -16.23 5.32
N GLY A 88 9.59 -16.73 6.38
CA GLY A 88 9.84 -18.16 6.58
C GLY A 88 11.17 -18.68 6.02
N TYR A 89 11.98 -17.85 5.35
CA TYR A 89 13.32 -18.24 4.88
C TYR A 89 14.41 -17.73 5.81
N PRO A 90 15.48 -18.53 6.08
CA PRO A 90 16.67 -18.04 6.77
C PRO A 90 17.40 -17.00 5.93
N THR A 91 18.17 -16.13 6.58
CA THR A 91 19.06 -15.18 5.89
C THR A 91 20.19 -15.92 5.20
N CYS A 92 20.52 -15.56 3.95
CA CYS A 92 21.58 -16.20 3.19
C CYS A 92 22.94 -16.09 3.89
N THR A 93 23.20 -14.97 4.56
CA THR A 93 24.42 -14.76 5.37
C THR A 93 24.55 -15.74 6.54
N SER A 94 23.43 -16.23 7.07
CA SER A 94 23.44 -17.21 8.17
C SER A 94 23.65 -18.64 7.69
N LEU A 95 23.30 -18.93 6.44
CA LEU A 95 23.55 -20.22 5.81
C LEU A 95 24.93 -20.30 5.15
N LEU A 96 25.48 -19.18 4.69
CA LEU A 96 26.73 -19.15 3.94
C LEU A 96 27.88 -19.81 4.72
N ASN A 97 28.64 -20.67 4.05
CA ASN A 97 29.72 -21.46 4.64
C ASN A 97 29.30 -22.43 5.77
N THR A 98 28.00 -22.61 6.02
CA THR A 98 27.52 -23.66 6.93
C THR A 98 27.47 -25.01 6.22
N TYR A 99 27.56 -26.08 7.00
CA TYR A 99 27.62 -27.44 6.47
C TYR A 99 26.31 -27.84 5.78
N CYS A 100 26.43 -28.51 4.64
CA CYS A 100 25.31 -29.10 3.92
C CYS A 100 25.60 -30.58 3.60
N SER A 101 24.55 -31.37 3.45
CA SER A 101 24.70 -32.84 3.40
C SER A 101 24.76 -33.42 1.99
N VAL A 102 24.24 -32.70 0.98
CA VAL A 102 24.04 -33.23 -0.37
C VAL A 102 24.60 -32.24 -1.39
N GLU A 103 25.65 -32.64 -2.10
CA GLU A 103 26.26 -31.83 -3.16
C GLU A 103 25.24 -31.56 -4.28
N GLY A 104 25.14 -30.31 -4.72
CA GLY A 104 24.14 -29.85 -5.69
C GLY A 104 22.75 -29.58 -5.12
N ALA A 105 22.51 -29.79 -3.81
CA ALA A 105 21.26 -29.36 -3.20
C ALA A 105 21.12 -27.83 -3.23
N GLU A 106 19.90 -27.35 -3.38
CA GLU A 106 19.56 -25.93 -3.38
C GLU A 106 18.77 -25.60 -2.11
N GLN A 107 19.13 -24.50 -1.45
CA GLN A 107 18.42 -23.98 -0.29
C GLN A 107 18.00 -22.55 -0.56
N ALA A 108 16.69 -22.31 -0.53
CA ALA A 108 16.15 -20.97 -0.61
C ALA A 108 16.49 -20.18 0.68
N CYS A 109 16.96 -18.95 0.50
CA CYS A 109 17.33 -18.05 1.56
C CYS A 109 16.98 -16.60 1.20
N CYS A 110 16.92 -15.75 2.21
CA CYS A 110 16.64 -14.33 2.04
C CYS A 110 17.94 -13.52 1.90
N SER A 111 18.06 -12.78 0.81
CA SER A 111 19.08 -11.75 0.60
C SER A 111 18.41 -10.38 0.61
N GLY A 112 18.25 -9.80 1.80
CA GLY A 112 17.58 -8.50 1.99
C GLY A 112 16.08 -8.57 1.77
N THR A 113 15.62 -8.17 0.58
CA THR A 113 14.19 -8.13 0.20
C THR A 113 13.84 -9.14 -0.88
N SER A 114 14.78 -9.99 -1.30
CA SER A 114 14.55 -11.00 -2.35
C SER A 114 14.96 -12.37 -1.86
N THR A 115 14.26 -13.39 -2.35
CA THR A 115 14.65 -14.79 -2.20
C THR A 115 15.69 -15.14 -3.27
N THR A 116 16.74 -15.84 -2.84
CA THR A 116 17.77 -16.42 -3.71
C THR A 116 18.04 -17.84 -3.25
N PHE A 117 18.81 -18.59 -4.04
CA PHE A 117 19.20 -19.95 -3.73
C PHE A 117 20.69 -20.00 -3.40
N LEU A 118 21.05 -20.79 -2.40
CA LEU A 118 22.41 -21.23 -2.16
C LEU A 118 22.55 -22.66 -2.66
N THR A 119 23.67 -22.95 -3.30
CA THR A 119 24.00 -24.29 -3.77
C THR A 119 24.97 -24.95 -2.79
N CYS A 120 24.68 -26.19 -2.42
CA CYS A 120 25.58 -26.99 -1.61
C CYS A 120 26.74 -27.49 -2.48
N GLY A 121 27.97 -27.07 -2.16
CA GLY A 121 29.14 -27.44 -2.94
C GLY A 121 30.41 -27.44 -2.10
N ARG A 122 31.52 -27.80 -2.74
CA ARG A 122 32.84 -27.73 -2.11
C ARG A 122 33.50 -26.42 -2.49
N ASN A 123 34.06 -25.76 -1.49
CA ASN A 123 34.95 -24.64 -1.72
C ASN A 123 36.38 -25.17 -1.89
N SER A 124 37.18 -24.55 -2.74
CA SER A 124 38.60 -24.91 -2.97
C SER A 124 39.43 -24.99 -1.68
N THR A 125 38.99 -24.31 -0.61
CA THR A 125 39.68 -24.25 0.68
C THR A 125 39.27 -25.37 1.65
N SER A 126 38.15 -26.08 1.41
CA SER A 126 37.58 -27.04 2.36
C SER A 126 37.08 -28.33 1.67
N PRO A 127 37.45 -29.52 2.17
CA PRO A 127 36.90 -30.78 1.64
C PRO A 127 35.43 -31.01 2.04
N ARG A 128 34.88 -30.16 2.92
CA ARG A 128 33.51 -30.27 3.43
C ARG A 128 32.54 -29.57 2.48
N LEU A 129 31.36 -30.16 2.36
CA LEU A 129 30.23 -29.56 1.68
C LEU A 129 29.69 -28.38 2.51
N GLN A 130 29.52 -27.24 1.84
CA GLN A 130 29.02 -26.02 2.45
C GLN A 130 28.09 -25.27 1.50
N TRP A 131 27.20 -24.44 2.05
CA TRP A 131 26.33 -23.58 1.25
C TRP A 131 27.15 -22.43 0.63
N LEU A 132 27.02 -22.28 -0.69
CA LEU A 132 27.69 -21.31 -1.53
C LEU A 132 26.66 -20.50 -2.35
N TYR A 133 27.01 -19.28 -2.74
CA TYR A 133 26.24 -18.52 -3.73
C TYR A 133 26.50 -19.04 -5.14
#